data_AF-A0A8R7RC92-F1
#
_entry.id   AF-A0A8R7RC92-F1
#
_cell.length_a   1.000
_cell.length_b   1.000
_cell.length_c   1.000
_cell.angle_alpha   90.00
_cell.angle_beta   90.00
_cell.angle_gamma   90.00
#
_symmetry.space_group_name_H-M   'P 1'
#
loop_
_entity.id
_entity.type
_entity.pdbx_description
1 polymer ?
#
loop_
_entity_poly.entity_id
_entity_poly.type
_entity_poly.pdbx_seq_one_letter_code
_entity_poly.pdbx_strand_id
1 'polypeptide(L)'
;MFLHTNISILGPISLVNSPINFFGKILATGLAMELPKLVGCHQSAFTKGRSLHDNFMLVQCTARRMHALRNPAALLKLDITKAFDSIQWPFLIEVLRRLGFGHKWLTWICGLLATSSMRIMINGRPGKPILACQGFRQGDPLSPMLFILCMEPLYALFQHASEHGLLAPLARSGMQQRVSMFADDVVVFMKPTELEAATSRVILHLFGQASGLSVNMAKSTVLPIRCSQDEIELLSTMLGCPTAPFPCKYLGLPLTLQKKNAVQLQPPVDRVGDNLPL
;
A
#
# COMPACT_ATOMS: atom_id res chain seq x y z
N MET A 1 -22.22 29.34 -19.17
CA MET A 1 -22.56 29.32 -17.74
C MET A 1 -22.23 27.92 -17.23
N PHE A 2 -21.41 27.86 -16.18
CA PHE A 2 -20.76 26.69 -15.54
C PHE A 2 -21.68 25.46 -15.38
N LEU A 3 -21.23 24.20 -15.45
CA LEU A 3 -20.19 23.54 -14.62
C LEU A 3 -19.61 22.32 -15.36
N HIS A 4 -18.28 22.22 -15.51
CA HIS A 4 -17.43 21.31 -14.71
C HIS A 4 -17.90 19.84 -14.68
N THR A 5 -17.73 19.13 -15.80
CA THR A 5 -17.66 17.66 -15.78
C THR A 5 -16.30 17.25 -15.23
N ASN A 6 -16.32 16.78 -13.98
CA ASN A 6 -15.21 16.15 -13.29
C ASN A 6 -14.66 14.97 -14.13
N ILE A 7 -13.48 15.13 -14.74
CA ILE A 7 -12.74 14.09 -15.50
C ILE A 7 -12.06 13.06 -14.55
N SER A 8 -12.42 13.07 -13.26
CA SER A 8 -11.70 12.34 -12.21
C SER A 8 -12.19 10.90 -11.94
N ILE A 9 -13.16 10.36 -12.70
CA ILE A 9 -13.88 9.11 -12.31
C ILE A 9 -13.73 7.94 -13.30
N LEU A 10 -13.20 8.13 -14.51
CA LEU A 10 -12.85 7.00 -15.37
C LEU A 10 -11.34 6.74 -15.36
N GLY A 11 -10.91 5.70 -14.63
CA GLY A 11 -9.62 5.09 -14.90
C GLY A 11 -9.56 4.66 -16.38
N PRO A 12 -8.45 4.89 -17.09
CA PRO A 12 -8.35 4.57 -18.51
C PRO A 12 -8.36 3.05 -18.73
N ILE A 13 -9.51 2.50 -19.10
CA ILE A 13 -9.66 1.08 -19.42
C ILE A 13 -8.84 0.76 -20.66
N SER A 14 -7.73 0.03 -20.47
CA SER A 14 -6.87 -0.43 -21.55
C SER A 14 -7.43 -1.72 -22.14
N LEU A 15 -8.19 -1.64 -23.23
CA LEU A 15 -8.53 -2.81 -24.05
C LEU A 15 -7.29 -3.23 -24.86
N VAL A 16 -6.49 -4.15 -24.30
CA VAL A 16 -5.26 -4.67 -24.92
C VAL A 16 -5.55 -5.92 -25.75
N ASN A 17 -4.83 -6.06 -26.88
CA ASN A 17 -4.85 -7.21 -27.78
C ASN A 17 -4.68 -8.56 -27.05
N SER A 18 -5.53 -9.53 -27.37
CA SER A 18 -5.66 -10.87 -26.75
C SER A 18 -4.34 -11.63 -26.42
N PRO A 19 -3.31 -11.69 -27.29
CA PRO A 19 -2.13 -12.54 -27.03
C PRO A 19 -1.20 -12.03 -25.91
N ILE A 20 -1.06 -10.71 -25.74
CA ILE A 20 -0.23 -10.14 -24.66
C ILE A 20 -0.86 -10.43 -23.29
N ASN A 21 -2.19 -10.34 -23.20
CA ASN A 21 -2.91 -10.69 -21.98
C ASN A 21 -2.80 -12.18 -21.66
N PHE A 22 -2.77 -13.04 -22.68
CA PHE A 22 -2.56 -14.47 -22.49
C PHE A 22 -1.16 -14.76 -21.93
N PHE A 23 -0.13 -14.14 -22.49
CA PHE A 23 1.24 -14.28 -21.99
C PHE A 23 1.39 -13.71 -20.57
N GLY A 24 0.82 -12.53 -20.30
CA GLY A 24 0.76 -11.94 -18.95
C GLY A 24 0.06 -12.85 -17.94
N LYS A 25 -1.03 -13.52 -18.33
CA LYS A 25 -1.72 -14.53 -17.49
C LYS A 25 -0.85 -15.74 -17.17
N ILE A 26 -0.08 -16.24 -18.14
CA ILE A 26 0.85 -17.36 -17.91
C ILE A 26 1.91 -16.94 -16.88
N LEU A 27 2.53 -15.77 -17.06
CA LEU A 27 3.52 -15.26 -16.11
C LEU A 27 2.92 -15.02 -14.73
N ALA A 28 1.72 -14.43 -14.65
CA ALA A 28 1.03 -14.20 -13.39
C ALA A 28 0.74 -15.51 -12.65
N THR A 29 0.33 -16.56 -13.38
CA THR A 29 0.04 -17.87 -12.81
C THR A 29 1.31 -18.54 -12.27
N GLY A 30 2.43 -18.44 -13.00
CA GLY A 30 3.74 -18.88 -12.53
C GLY A 30 4.18 -18.12 -11.27
N LEU A 31 4.09 -16.80 -11.30
CA LEU A 31 4.46 -15.94 -10.18
C LEU A 31 3.58 -16.19 -8.94
N ALA A 32 2.31 -16.55 -9.13
CA ALA A 32 1.36 -16.71 -8.02
C ALA A 32 1.72 -17.87 -7.10
N MET A 33 2.43 -18.87 -7.64
CA MET A 33 2.93 -20.01 -6.87
C MET A 33 4.15 -19.65 -6.02
N GLU A 34 4.99 -18.72 -6.50
CA GLU A 34 6.22 -18.31 -5.83
C GLU A 34 6.04 -17.06 -4.94
N LEU A 35 5.01 -16.24 -5.20
CA LEU A 35 4.73 -15.00 -4.47
C LEU A 35 4.71 -15.17 -2.93
N PRO A 36 4.09 -16.22 -2.35
CA PRO A 36 4.09 -16.42 -0.90
C PRO A 36 5.48 -16.65 -0.29
N LYS A 37 6.47 -17.09 -1.08
CA LYS A 37 7.86 -17.28 -0.65
C LYS A 37 8.67 -16.00 -0.75
N LEU A 38 8.30 -15.12 -1.68
CA LEU A 38 8.97 -13.84 -1.95
C LEU A 38 8.48 -12.72 -1.03
N VAL A 39 7.23 -12.82 -0.56
CA VAL A 39 6.53 -11.75 0.16
C VAL A 39 6.24 -12.16 1.61
N GLY A 40 6.78 -11.39 2.55
CA GLY A 40 6.60 -11.61 3.98
C GLY A 40 5.14 -11.47 4.44
N CYS A 41 4.82 -11.89 5.67
CA CYS A 41 3.46 -11.80 6.22
C CYS A 41 2.93 -10.37 6.43
N HIS A 42 3.78 -9.36 6.28
CA HIS A 42 3.43 -7.94 6.37
C HIS A 42 2.58 -7.44 5.20
N GLN A 43 2.59 -8.17 4.07
CA GLN A 43 1.82 -7.85 2.88
C GLN A 43 0.75 -8.92 2.67
N SER A 44 -0.51 -8.50 2.70
CA SER A 44 -1.66 -9.42 2.61
C SER A 44 -2.38 -9.35 1.27
N ALA A 45 -2.05 -8.40 0.39
CA ALA A 45 -2.69 -8.28 -0.90
C ALA A 45 -2.23 -9.37 -1.88
N PHE A 46 -3.16 -9.80 -2.75
CA PHE A 46 -2.97 -10.71 -3.89
C PHE A 46 -2.13 -11.98 -3.63
N THR A 47 -2.03 -12.41 -2.37
CA THR A 47 -1.32 -13.63 -1.96
C THR A 47 -2.34 -14.71 -1.63
N LYS A 48 -2.22 -15.88 -2.25
CA LYS A 48 -3.16 -16.99 -2.03
C LYS A 48 -3.20 -17.36 -0.55
N GLY A 49 -4.39 -17.33 0.05
CA GLY A 49 -4.59 -17.67 1.48
C GLY A 49 -4.45 -16.50 2.45
N ARG A 50 -4.21 -15.27 1.98
CA ARG A 50 -4.28 -14.04 2.81
C ARG A 50 -5.45 -13.19 2.34
N SER A 51 -6.25 -12.70 3.28
CA SER A 51 -7.42 -11.87 2.98
C SER A 51 -7.23 -10.43 3.45
N LEU A 52 -8.04 -9.52 2.88
CA LEU A 52 -8.20 -8.15 3.37
C LEU A 52 -8.57 -8.14 4.86
N HIS A 53 -9.36 -9.11 5.29
CA HIS A 53 -9.76 -9.27 6.69
C HIS A 53 -8.57 -9.57 7.60
N ASP A 54 -7.64 -10.43 7.19
CA ASP A 54 -6.46 -10.76 7.99
C ASP A 54 -5.57 -9.53 8.20
N ASN A 55 -5.39 -8.72 7.16
CA ASN A 55 -4.64 -7.47 7.26
C ASN A 55 -5.31 -6.49 8.21
N PHE A 56 -6.62 -6.28 8.04
CA PHE A 56 -7.41 -5.44 8.93
C PHE A 56 -7.28 -5.91 10.37
N MET A 57 -7.43 -7.21 10.62
CA MET A 57 -7.33 -7.80 11.95
C MET A 57 -5.94 -7.65 12.55
N LEU A 58 -4.87 -7.78 11.75
CA LEU A 58 -3.50 -7.52 12.20
C LEU A 58 -3.34 -6.08 12.72
N VAL A 59 -3.74 -5.09 11.92
CA VAL A 59 -3.62 -3.67 12.30
C VAL A 59 -4.53 -3.36 13.51
N GLN A 60 -5.77 -3.84 13.49
CA GLN A 60 -6.76 -3.65 14.54
C GLN A 60 -6.31 -4.23 15.89
N CYS A 61 -5.77 -5.46 15.88
CA CYS A 61 -5.25 -6.12 17.09
C CYS A 61 -3.99 -5.43 17.60
N THR A 62 -3.09 -5.00 16.70
CA THR A 62 -1.86 -4.27 17.05
C THR A 62 -2.19 -2.95 17.73
N ALA A 63 -3.09 -2.15 17.15
CA ALA A 63 -3.53 -0.88 17.73
C ALA A 63 -4.20 -1.07 19.10
N ARG A 64 -5.11 -2.05 19.23
CA ARG A 64 -5.76 -2.39 20.51
C ARG A 64 -4.76 -2.85 21.56
N ARG A 65 -3.78 -3.67 21.18
CA ARG A 65 -2.74 -4.16 22.09
C ARG A 65 -1.88 -3.02 22.59
N MET A 66 -1.46 -2.10 21.72
CA MET A 66 -0.70 -0.91 22.12
C MET A 66 -1.49 -0.03 23.09
N HIS A 67 -2.77 0.20 22.78
CA HIS A 67 -3.66 0.93 23.67
C HIS A 67 -3.84 0.26 25.05
N ALA A 68 -3.93 -1.08 25.08
CA ALA A 68 -4.06 -1.86 26.31
C ALA A 68 -2.77 -1.87 27.15
N LEU A 69 -1.60 -1.91 26.50
CA LEU A 69 -0.30 -1.81 27.15
C LEU A 69 -0.02 -0.42 27.74
N ARG A 70 -0.86 0.58 27.43
CA ARG A 70 -0.69 1.98 27.85
C ARG A 70 0.66 2.59 27.45
N ASN A 71 1.27 2.05 26.40
CA ASN A 71 2.51 2.58 25.85
C ASN A 71 2.19 3.61 24.76
N PRO A 72 2.75 4.83 24.83
CA PRO A 72 2.60 5.82 23.75
C PRO A 72 3.06 5.24 22.40
N ALA A 73 2.24 5.44 21.38
CA ALA A 73 2.52 5.05 20.00
C ALA A 73 1.62 5.81 19.03
N ALA A 74 2.01 5.81 17.77
CA ALA A 74 1.22 6.35 16.68
C ALA A 74 1.09 5.33 15.56
N LEU A 75 -0.06 5.39 14.89
CA LEU A 75 -0.31 4.69 13.64
C LEU A 75 -0.26 5.74 12.52
N LEU A 76 0.75 5.63 11.66
CA LEU A 76 0.89 6.43 10.45
C LEU A 76 0.23 5.70 9.29
N LYS A 77 -0.87 6.25 8.78
CA LYS A 77 -1.55 5.77 7.57
C LYS A 77 -1.08 6.60 6.38
N LEU A 78 -0.46 5.94 5.41
CA LEU A 78 0.10 6.58 4.23
C LEU A 78 -0.90 6.58 3.07
N ASP A 79 -0.91 7.66 2.30
CA ASP A 79 -1.66 7.79 1.05
C ASP A 79 -0.66 7.88 -0.11
N ILE A 80 -0.55 6.80 -0.91
CA ILE A 80 0.36 6.76 -2.06
C ILE A 80 -0.36 7.31 -3.29
N THR A 81 0.19 8.36 -3.91
CA THR A 81 -0.41 8.99 -5.08
C THR A 81 -0.17 8.14 -6.32
N LYS A 82 -1.26 7.72 -6.99
CA LYS A 82 -1.23 7.02 -8.29
C LYS A 82 -0.21 5.87 -8.29
N ALA A 83 -0.30 4.99 -7.29
CA ALA A 83 0.73 4.01 -7.00
C ALA A 83 1.08 3.12 -8.22
N PHE A 84 0.06 2.63 -8.94
CA PHE A 84 0.25 1.83 -10.14
C PHE A 84 0.84 2.61 -11.31
N ASP A 85 0.58 3.91 -11.44
CA ASP A 85 1.00 4.70 -12.60
C ASP A 85 2.39 5.32 -12.44
N SER A 86 2.94 5.34 -11.22
CA SER A 86 4.12 6.16 -10.89
C SER A 86 5.43 5.37 -10.77
N ILE A 87 5.36 4.04 -10.76
CA ILE A 87 6.55 3.19 -10.54
C ILE A 87 7.55 3.32 -11.69
N GLN A 88 8.80 3.61 -11.34
CA GLN A 88 9.92 3.60 -12.28
C GLN A 88 10.28 2.16 -12.67
N TRP A 89 10.29 1.88 -13.97
CA TRP A 89 10.68 0.55 -14.46
C TRP A 89 12.11 0.15 -14.11
N PRO A 90 13.12 1.03 -14.14
CA PRO A 90 14.48 0.67 -13.69
C PRO A 90 14.51 0.13 -12.25
N PHE A 91 13.72 0.74 -11.36
CA PHE A 91 13.59 0.29 -9.97
C PHE A 91 12.95 -1.10 -9.90
N LEU A 92 11.83 -1.33 -10.58
CA LEU A 92 11.19 -2.64 -10.65
C LEU A 92 12.17 -3.73 -11.12
N ILE A 93 12.94 -3.46 -12.17
CA ILE A 93 13.90 -4.43 -12.71
C ILE A 93 15.02 -4.73 -11.71
N GLU A 94 15.52 -3.74 -10.98
CA GLU A 94 16.50 -3.95 -9.91
C GLU A 94 15.92 -4.78 -8.76
N VAL A 95 14.68 -4.50 -8.34
CA VAL A 95 13.99 -5.29 -7.30
C VAL A 95 13.85 -6.75 -7.72
N LEU A 96 13.36 -7.01 -8.95
CA LEU A 96 13.23 -8.38 -9.45
C LEU A 96 14.60 -9.08 -9.56
N ARG A 97 15.64 -8.37 -9.99
CA ARG A 97 17.01 -8.91 -10.03
C ARG A 97 17.49 -9.32 -8.64
N ARG A 98 17.25 -8.48 -7.63
CA ARG A 98 17.61 -8.75 -6.22
C ARG A 98 16.82 -9.90 -5.61
N LEU A 99 15.57 -10.09 -6.04
CA LEU A 99 14.74 -11.24 -5.67
C LEU A 99 15.14 -12.54 -6.39
N GLY A 100 16.15 -12.52 -7.25
CA GLY A 100 16.69 -13.71 -7.91
C GLY A 100 16.02 -14.09 -9.23
N PHE A 101 15.24 -13.19 -9.84
CA PHE A 101 14.62 -13.46 -11.14
C PHE A 101 15.67 -13.55 -12.24
N GLY A 102 15.64 -14.65 -13.01
CA GLY A 102 16.57 -14.89 -14.10
C GLY A 102 16.43 -13.89 -15.26
N HIS A 103 17.51 -13.72 -16.03
CA HIS A 103 17.59 -12.75 -17.13
C HIS A 103 16.42 -12.86 -18.13
N LYS A 104 16.01 -14.10 -18.49
CA LYS A 104 14.88 -14.33 -19.41
C LYS A 104 13.59 -13.71 -18.88
N TRP A 105 13.32 -13.86 -17.59
CA TRP A 105 12.13 -13.29 -16.94
C TRP A 105 12.17 -11.76 -16.97
N LEU A 106 13.32 -11.17 -16.64
CA LEU A 106 13.50 -9.72 -16.72
C LEU A 106 13.30 -9.19 -18.15
N THR A 107 13.81 -9.91 -19.16
CA THR A 107 13.60 -9.55 -20.58
C THR A 107 12.12 -9.57 -20.96
N TRP A 108 11.36 -10.57 -20.50
CA TRP A 108 9.92 -10.64 -20.75
C TRP A 108 9.17 -9.49 -20.09
N ILE A 109 9.50 -9.16 -18.84
CA ILE A 109 8.90 -8.01 -18.14
C ILE A 109 9.22 -6.70 -18.87
N CYS A 110 10.47 -6.46 -19.26
CA CYS A 110 10.86 -5.30 -20.05
C CYS A 110 10.06 -5.21 -21.37
N GLY A 111 9.87 -6.33 -22.07
CA GLY A 111 9.07 -6.39 -23.29
C GLY A 111 7.59 -6.06 -23.06
N LEU A 112 6.99 -6.58 -21.98
CA LEU A 112 5.61 -6.29 -21.61
C LEU A 112 5.38 -4.82 -21.24
N LEU A 113 6.34 -4.22 -20.52
CA LEU A 113 6.32 -2.81 -20.14
C LEU A 113 6.55 -1.90 -21.36
N ALA A 114 7.58 -2.16 -22.17
CA ALA A 114 7.93 -1.32 -23.31
C ALA A 114 6.88 -1.32 -24.43
N THR A 115 6.11 -2.40 -24.57
CA THR A 115 4.98 -2.49 -25.52
C THR A 115 3.68 -1.92 -24.96
N SER A 116 3.71 -1.33 -23.76
CA SER A 116 2.58 -0.66 -23.15
C SER A 116 2.33 0.69 -23.80
N SER A 117 1.14 0.84 -24.39
CA SER A 117 0.64 2.11 -24.90
C SER A 117 -0.76 2.37 -24.39
N MET A 118 -1.05 3.62 -24.03
CA MET A 118 -2.39 4.11 -23.70
C MET A 118 -2.97 4.94 -24.84
N ARG A 119 -4.30 5.00 -24.95
CA ARG A 119 -5.01 5.89 -25.87
C ARG A 119 -6.12 6.60 -25.11
N ILE A 120 -6.24 7.90 -25.31
CA ILE A 120 -7.33 8.69 -24.75
C ILE A 120 -8.52 8.58 -25.70
N MET A 121 -9.67 8.16 -25.18
CA MET A 121 -10.92 8.09 -25.91
C MET A 121 -11.63 9.44 -25.82
N ILE A 122 -11.88 10.09 -26.97
CA ILE A 122 -12.65 11.33 -27.03
C ILE A 122 -13.87 11.06 -27.91
N ASN A 123 -15.08 11.15 -27.35
CA ASN A 123 -16.34 10.91 -28.05
C ASN A 123 -16.39 9.55 -28.78
N GLY A 124 -15.89 8.48 -28.15
CA GLY A 124 -15.87 7.14 -28.74
C GLY A 124 -14.80 6.90 -29.81
N ARG A 125 -13.95 7.90 -30.11
CA ARG A 125 -12.84 7.76 -31.06
C ARG A 125 -11.50 7.67 -30.32
N PRO A 126 -10.66 6.66 -30.61
CA PRO A 126 -9.34 6.57 -30.01
C PRO A 126 -8.43 7.66 -30.57
N GLY A 127 -7.81 8.43 -29.68
CA GLY A 127 -6.73 9.36 -30.02
C GLY A 127 -5.43 8.66 -30.39
N LYS A 128 -4.37 9.46 -30.58
CA LYS A 128 -3.01 8.97 -30.86
C LYS A 128 -2.50 8.11 -29.69
N PRO A 129 -1.74 7.03 -29.97
CA PRO A 129 -1.11 6.23 -28.92
C PRO A 129 -0.05 7.05 -28.17
N ILE A 130 -0.11 6.97 -26.85
CA ILE A 130 0.91 7.50 -25.94
C ILE A 130 1.64 6.29 -25.35
N LEU A 131 2.95 6.23 -25.53
CA LEU A 131 3.77 5.18 -24.94
C LEU A 131 3.87 5.40 -23.43
N ALA A 132 3.68 4.34 -22.65
CA ALA A 132 3.97 4.40 -21.23
C ALA A 132 5.49 4.37 -21.04
N CYS A 133 6.02 5.18 -20.13
CA CYS A 133 7.43 5.18 -19.73
C CYS A 133 7.63 4.75 -18.27
N GLN A 134 6.54 4.65 -17.52
CA GLN A 134 6.49 4.31 -16.10
C GLN A 134 5.13 3.70 -15.77
N GLY A 135 5.04 3.08 -14.59
CA GLY A 135 3.84 2.48 -14.07
C GLY A 135 3.45 1.17 -14.75
N PHE A 136 2.31 0.65 -14.33
CA PHE A 136 1.76 -0.64 -14.74
C PHE A 136 0.51 -0.47 -15.58
N ARG A 137 0.17 -1.52 -16.34
CA ARG A 137 -1.04 -1.54 -17.15
C ARG A 137 -2.25 -1.88 -16.29
N GLN A 138 -3.29 -1.07 -16.38
CA GLN A 138 -4.56 -1.36 -15.72
C GLN A 138 -5.24 -2.56 -16.41
N GLY A 139 -5.68 -3.54 -15.63
CA GLY A 139 -6.35 -4.75 -16.12
C GLY A 139 -5.41 -5.91 -16.50
N ASP A 140 -4.09 -5.73 -16.41
CA ASP A 140 -3.13 -6.83 -16.54
C ASP A 140 -3.05 -7.62 -15.22
N PRO A 141 -3.29 -8.94 -15.22
CA PRO A 141 -3.22 -9.76 -14.01
C PRO A 141 -1.84 -9.80 -13.36
N LEU A 142 -0.77 -9.48 -14.09
CA LEU A 142 0.59 -9.47 -13.57
C LEU A 142 0.90 -8.18 -12.77
N SER A 143 0.30 -7.05 -13.16
CA SER A 143 0.55 -5.72 -12.58
C SER A 143 0.41 -5.67 -11.05
N PRO A 144 -0.65 -6.20 -10.41
CA PRO A 144 -0.78 -6.19 -8.95
C PRO A 144 0.33 -6.96 -8.22
N MET A 145 0.82 -8.03 -8.83
CA MET A 145 1.84 -8.88 -8.23
C MET A 145 3.21 -8.22 -8.31
N LEU A 146 3.54 -7.59 -9.45
CA LEU A 146 4.75 -6.79 -9.59
C LEU A 146 4.74 -5.58 -8.66
N PHE A 147 3.59 -4.95 -8.48
CA PHE A 147 3.43 -3.84 -7.54
C PHE A 147 3.77 -4.26 -6.10
N ILE A 148 3.25 -5.40 -5.65
CA ILE A 148 3.58 -5.94 -4.33
C ILE A 148 5.09 -6.14 -4.17
N LEU A 149 5.76 -6.73 -5.17
CA LEU A 149 7.21 -6.94 -5.11
C LEU A 149 7.97 -5.60 -5.01
N CYS A 150 7.50 -4.56 -5.69
CA CYS A 150 8.07 -3.21 -5.57
C CYS A 150 7.91 -2.59 -4.17
N MET A 151 6.99 -3.09 -3.35
CA MET A 151 6.78 -2.61 -1.98
C MET A 151 7.66 -3.35 -0.95
N GLU A 152 8.22 -4.53 -1.27
CA GLU A 152 9.13 -5.26 -0.36
C GLU A 152 10.35 -4.43 0.10
N PRO A 153 11.01 -3.63 -0.76
CA PRO A 153 12.09 -2.75 -0.31
C PRO A 153 11.66 -1.75 0.77
N LEU A 154 10.42 -1.24 0.73
CA LEU A 154 9.92 -0.35 1.78
C LEU A 154 9.88 -1.07 3.13
N TYR A 155 9.35 -2.30 3.14
CA TYR A 155 9.35 -3.13 4.35
C TYR A 155 10.77 -3.41 4.85
N ALA A 156 11.67 -3.79 3.94
CA ALA A 156 13.06 -4.08 4.26
C ALA A 156 13.79 -2.88 4.88
N LEU A 157 13.53 -1.65 4.40
CA LEU A 157 14.10 -0.43 4.99
C LEU A 157 13.63 -0.21 6.43
N PHE A 158 12.34 -0.44 6.73
CA PHE A 158 11.84 -0.36 8.10
C PHE A 158 12.37 -1.47 9.00
N GLN A 159 12.54 -2.70 8.48
CA GLN A 159 13.19 -3.78 9.23
C GLN A 159 14.64 -3.44 9.53
N HIS A 160 15.39 -2.98 8.53
CA HIS A 160 16.79 -2.60 8.68
C HIS A 160 16.98 -1.50 9.73
N ALA A 161 16.12 -0.47 9.71
CA ALA A 161 16.14 0.58 10.73
C ALA A 161 15.81 0.06 12.14
N SER A 162 14.94 -0.95 12.25
CA SER A 162 14.64 -1.60 13.53
C SER A 162 15.82 -2.44 14.03
N GLU A 163 16.50 -3.18 13.16
CA GLU A 163 17.67 -3.99 13.49
C GLU A 163 18.85 -3.13 13.97
N HIS A 164 18.98 -1.92 13.43
CA HIS A 164 20.02 -0.96 13.81
C HIS A 164 19.63 -0.08 15.01
N GLY A 165 18.50 -0.37 15.67
CA GLY A 165 18.07 0.34 16.87
C GLY A 165 17.55 1.76 16.63
N LEU A 166 17.33 2.18 15.37
CA LEU A 166 16.71 3.47 15.04
C LEU A 166 15.21 3.47 15.33
N LEU A 167 14.58 2.29 15.28
CA LEU A 167 13.17 2.09 15.62
C LEU A 167 13.06 1.16 16.82
N ALA A 168 12.60 1.69 17.96
CA ALA A 168 12.52 0.94 19.20
C ALA A 168 11.39 -0.12 19.15
N PRO A 169 11.54 -1.30 19.79
CA PRO A 169 10.51 -2.32 19.79
C PRO A 169 9.14 -1.75 20.25
N LEU A 170 8.09 -2.06 19.49
CA LEU A 170 6.75 -1.53 19.78
C LEU A 170 6.22 -2.04 21.13
N ALA A 171 6.50 -3.31 21.45
CA ALA A 171 6.23 -3.94 22.74
C ALA A 171 7.40 -4.83 23.19
N ARG A 172 7.46 -5.09 24.51
CA ARG A 172 8.48 -5.96 25.12
C ARG A 172 8.46 -7.40 24.59
N SER A 173 7.30 -7.90 24.13
CA SER A 173 7.19 -9.24 23.54
C SER A 173 6.08 -9.32 22.49
N GLY A 174 6.29 -10.17 21.49
CA GLY A 174 5.26 -10.64 20.56
C GLY A 174 4.66 -9.61 19.60
N MET A 175 5.34 -8.49 19.33
CA MET A 175 4.88 -7.50 18.36
C MET A 175 6.06 -6.90 17.58
N GLN A 176 6.53 -7.70 16.62
CA GLN A 176 7.67 -7.37 15.77
C GLN A 176 7.25 -6.72 14.43
N GLN A 177 5.99 -6.91 14.02
CA GLN A 177 5.49 -6.33 12.78
C GLN A 177 5.05 -4.88 13.00
N ARG A 178 5.85 -3.97 12.45
CA ARG A 178 5.63 -2.53 12.46
C ARG A 178 4.82 -2.03 11.26
N VAL A 179 5.04 -2.65 10.12
CA VAL A 179 4.50 -2.22 8.84
C VAL A 179 3.48 -3.26 8.38
N SER A 180 2.32 -2.79 7.97
CA SER A 180 1.28 -3.59 7.34
C SER A 180 0.92 -2.95 6.01
N MET A 181 0.86 -3.76 4.95
CA MET A 181 0.55 -3.30 3.61
C MET A 181 -0.58 -4.13 3.01
N PHE A 182 -1.46 -3.45 2.30
CA PHE A 182 -2.43 -4.05 1.42
C PHE A 182 -2.42 -3.30 0.09
N ALA A 183 -1.59 -3.78 -0.85
CA ALA A 183 -1.28 -3.04 -2.07
C ALA A 183 -0.77 -1.63 -1.72
N ASP A 184 -1.48 -0.57 -2.13
CA ASP A 184 -1.13 0.83 -1.91
C ASP A 184 -1.55 1.37 -0.53
N ASP A 185 -2.41 0.66 0.21
CA ASP A 185 -2.76 1.00 1.59
C ASP A 185 -1.64 0.56 2.55
N VAL A 186 -0.81 1.50 2.99
CA VAL A 186 0.31 1.24 3.91
C VAL A 186 0.05 1.85 5.29
N VAL A 187 0.27 1.04 6.32
CA VAL A 187 0.20 1.43 7.73
C VAL A 187 1.53 1.15 8.42
N VAL A 188 2.04 2.13 9.16
CA VAL A 188 3.27 2.03 9.94
C VAL A 188 2.97 2.36 11.40
N PHE A 189 3.33 1.49 12.32
CA PHE A 189 3.31 1.75 13.75
C PHE A 189 4.63 2.39 14.20
N MET A 190 4.60 3.37 15.08
CA MET A 190 5.82 4.03 15.55
C MET A 190 5.68 4.55 16.97
N LYS A 191 6.80 4.72 17.67
CA LYS A 191 6.84 5.47 18.92
C LYS A 191 6.79 6.97 18.61
N PRO A 192 6.16 7.79 19.46
CA PRO A 192 6.08 9.23 19.26
C PRO A 192 7.39 9.91 19.67
N THR A 193 8.49 9.56 19.02
CA THR A 193 9.82 10.12 19.27
C THR A 193 10.33 10.83 18.04
N GLU A 194 11.17 11.85 18.25
CA GLU A 194 11.79 12.61 17.16
C GLU A 194 12.61 11.70 16.25
N LEU A 195 13.38 10.78 16.84
CA LEU A 195 14.20 9.82 16.11
C LEU A 195 13.37 8.91 15.19
N GLU A 196 12.29 8.30 15.70
CA GLU A 196 11.46 7.42 14.87
C GLU A 196 10.71 8.20 13.78
N ALA A 197 10.27 9.43 14.06
CA ALA A 197 9.61 10.28 13.08
C ALA A 197 10.57 10.72 11.96
N ALA A 198 11.76 11.18 12.33
CA ALA A 198 12.81 11.54 11.38
C ALA A 198 13.23 10.34 10.52
N THR A 199 13.45 9.18 11.15
CA THR A 199 13.83 7.93 10.46
C THR A 199 12.75 7.50 9.48
N SER A 200 11.48 7.52 9.90
CA SER A 200 10.35 7.18 9.02
C SER A 200 10.27 8.12 7.82
N ARG A 201 10.47 9.43 8.02
CA ARG A 201 10.49 10.40 6.93
C ARG A 201 11.64 10.14 5.94
N VAL A 202 12.84 9.84 6.45
CA VAL A 202 14.00 9.51 5.60
C VAL A 202 13.75 8.25 4.79
N ILE A 203 13.23 7.18 5.41
CA ILE A 203 12.87 5.94 4.72
C ILE A 203 11.88 6.21 3.58
N LEU A 204 10.80 6.94 3.86
CA LEU A 204 9.78 7.26 2.87
C LEU A 204 10.33 8.12 1.73
N HIS A 205 11.22 9.07 2.05
CA HIS A 205 11.87 9.91 1.04
C HIS A 205 12.78 9.10 0.12
N LEU A 206 13.68 8.28 0.68
CA LEU A 206 14.60 7.44 -0.08
C LEU A 206 13.85 6.43 -0.94
N PHE A 207 12.83 5.78 -0.37
CA PHE A 207 11.99 4.85 -1.11
C PHE A 207 11.25 5.55 -2.25
N GLY A 208 10.71 6.75 -2.01
CA GLY A 208 10.04 7.52 -3.06
C GLY A 208 10.97 7.96 -4.19
N GLN A 209 12.20 8.39 -3.86
CA GLN A 209 13.21 8.73 -4.86
C GLN A 209 13.62 7.53 -5.72
N ALA A 210 13.78 6.35 -5.10
CA ALA A 210 14.17 5.14 -5.81
C ALA A 210 13.03 4.58 -6.67
N SER A 211 11.82 4.49 -6.11
CA SER A 211 10.68 3.83 -6.75
C SER A 211 9.89 4.73 -7.71
N GLY A 212 9.99 6.05 -7.56
CA GLY A 212 9.09 7.02 -8.20
C GLY A 212 7.71 7.13 -7.52
N LEU A 213 7.45 6.37 -6.46
CA LEU A 213 6.23 6.51 -5.69
C LEU A 213 6.26 7.78 -4.85
N SER A 214 5.15 8.50 -4.84
CA SER A 214 5.00 9.72 -4.05
C SER A 214 3.98 9.53 -2.95
N VAL A 215 4.39 9.75 -1.71
CA VAL A 215 3.50 9.76 -0.55
C VAL A 215 2.89 11.14 -0.41
N ASN A 216 1.56 11.22 -0.42
CA ASN A 216 0.83 12.45 -0.19
C ASN A 216 0.74 12.70 1.32
N MET A 217 1.66 13.49 1.87
CA MET A 217 1.65 13.81 3.31
C MET A 217 0.40 14.58 3.74
N ALA A 218 -0.22 15.37 2.86
CA ALA A 218 -1.46 16.09 3.16
C ALA A 218 -2.69 15.18 3.28
N LYS A 219 -2.68 14.01 2.62
CA LYS A 219 -3.74 12.99 2.73
C LYS A 219 -3.38 11.85 3.67
N SER A 220 -2.10 11.66 3.95
CA SER A 220 -1.62 10.76 4.98
C SER A 220 -2.06 11.27 6.35
N THR A 221 -2.21 10.36 7.32
CA THR A 221 -2.75 10.72 8.64
C THR A 221 -1.99 10.02 9.75
N VAL A 222 -1.74 10.74 10.83
CA VAL A 222 -1.19 10.20 12.08
C VAL A 222 -2.32 9.99 13.07
N LEU A 223 -2.47 8.77 13.57
CA LEU A 223 -3.45 8.42 14.58
C LEU A 223 -2.75 8.10 15.91
N PRO A 224 -2.83 9.01 16.91
CA PRO A 224 -2.15 8.82 18.17
C PRO A 224 -2.85 7.77 19.05
N ILE A 225 -2.04 6.97 19.75
CA ILE A 225 -2.46 5.93 20.68
C ILE A 225 -1.76 6.22 22.01
N ARG A 226 -2.52 6.71 22.99
CA ARG A 226 -2.00 7.04 24.34
C ARG A 226 -0.87 8.08 24.32
N CYS A 227 -0.84 8.97 23.33
CA CYS A 227 0.13 10.06 23.26
C CYS A 227 -0.31 11.29 24.07
N SER A 228 0.66 12.06 24.57
CA SER A 228 0.44 13.42 25.09
C SER A 228 0.21 14.42 23.94
N GLN A 229 -0.23 15.64 24.28
CA GLN A 229 -0.42 16.69 23.27
C GLN A 229 0.91 17.07 22.60
N ASP A 230 1.99 17.17 23.38
CA ASP A 230 3.33 17.50 22.88
C ASP A 230 3.86 16.44 21.90
N GLU A 231 3.61 15.16 22.20
CA GLU A 231 3.96 14.03 21.33
C GLU A 231 3.18 14.07 20.00
N ILE A 232 1.91 14.48 20.04
CA ILE A 232 1.06 14.62 18.85
C ILE A 232 1.57 15.77 17.97
N GLU A 233 1.90 16.91 18.57
CA GLU A 233 2.43 18.07 17.86
C GLU A 233 3.80 17.81 17.26
N LEU A 234 4.68 17.12 18.00
CA LEU A 234 5.98 16.64 17.50
C LEU A 234 5.80 15.79 16.23
N LEU A 235 4.92 14.79 16.28
CA LEU A 235 4.68 13.89 15.15
C LEU A 235 4.11 14.64 13.93
N SER A 236 3.10 15.48 14.15
CA SER A 236 2.49 16.30 13.11
C SER A 236 3.53 17.17 12.40
N THR A 237 4.40 17.83 13.16
CA THR A 237 5.44 18.72 12.64
C THR A 237 6.53 17.97 11.90
N MET A 238 7.03 16.87 12.49
CA MET A 238 8.15 16.12 11.91
C MET A 238 7.77 15.38 10.63
N LEU A 239 6.57 14.80 10.59
CA LEU A 239 6.07 14.03 9.44
C LEU A 239 5.38 14.93 8.40
N GLY A 240 4.91 16.11 8.80
CA GLY A 240 4.21 17.05 7.91
C GLY A 240 2.83 16.56 7.47
N CYS A 241 2.15 15.79 8.31
CA CYS A 241 0.85 15.20 8.01
C CYS A 241 -0.18 15.46 9.13
N PRO A 242 -1.46 15.63 8.80
CA PRO A 242 -2.51 15.91 9.77
C PRO A 242 -2.72 14.74 10.74
N THR A 243 -3.16 15.08 11.95
CA THR A 243 -3.50 14.11 12.98
C THR A 243 -5.00 13.82 12.96
N ALA A 244 -5.40 12.55 13.13
CA ALA A 244 -6.79 12.13 13.17
C ALA A 244 -7.07 11.26 14.40
N PRO A 245 -8.24 11.40 15.07
CA PRO A 245 -8.61 10.55 16.19
C PRO A 245 -9.10 9.18 15.71
N PHE A 246 -9.13 8.21 16.64
CA PHE A 246 -9.91 6.98 16.46
C PHE A 246 -11.39 7.24 16.82
N PRO A 247 -12.35 6.57 16.16
CA PRO A 247 -12.19 5.55 15.13
C PRO A 247 -11.90 6.15 13.74
N CYS A 248 -11.17 5.41 12.89
CA CYS A 248 -10.88 5.82 11.51
C CYS A 248 -11.22 4.74 10.49
N LYS A 249 -11.30 5.08 9.20
CA LYS A 249 -11.58 4.12 8.13
C LYS A 249 -10.28 3.53 7.56
N TYR A 250 -10.15 2.21 7.59
CA TYR A 250 -9.05 1.45 7.00
C TYR A 250 -9.60 0.24 6.23
N LEU A 251 -9.22 0.08 4.96
CA LEU A 251 -9.72 -1.00 4.07
C LEU A 251 -11.26 -1.11 4.04
N GLY A 252 -11.96 0.03 4.11
CA GLY A 252 -13.43 0.07 4.14
C GLY A 252 -14.06 -0.13 5.52
N LEU A 253 -13.29 -0.54 6.53
CA LEU A 253 -13.77 -0.91 7.85
C LEU A 253 -13.36 0.11 8.94
N PRO A 254 -14.17 0.27 10.01
CA PRO A 254 -13.85 1.16 11.11
C PRO A 254 -12.82 0.55 12.05
N LEU A 255 -11.64 1.17 12.14
CA LEU A 255 -10.56 0.80 13.03
C LEU A 255 -10.74 1.48 14.40
N THR A 256 -10.76 0.70 15.49
CA THR A 256 -11.07 1.20 16.84
C THR A 256 -10.07 0.77 17.91
N LEU A 257 -9.81 1.61 18.92
CA LEU A 257 -8.95 1.22 20.05
C LEU A 257 -9.70 0.44 21.14
N GLN A 258 -11.03 0.54 21.18
CA GLN A 258 -11.88 -0.19 22.10
C GLN A 258 -12.54 -1.39 21.41
N LYS A 259 -12.87 -2.42 22.19
CA LYS A 259 -13.67 -3.55 21.72
C LYS A 259 -15.08 -3.02 21.46
N LYS A 260 -15.54 -3.07 20.21
CA LYS A 260 -16.92 -2.75 19.87
C LYS A 260 -17.84 -3.83 20.44
N ASN A 261 -18.94 -3.45 21.09
CA ASN A 261 -20.05 -4.38 21.34
C ASN A 261 -20.67 -4.80 19.99
N ALA A 262 -21.24 -6.00 19.91
CA ALA A 262 -21.81 -6.57 18.68
C ALA A 262 -22.74 -5.61 17.91
N VAL A 263 -23.44 -4.73 18.63
CA VAL A 263 -24.33 -3.68 18.11
C VAL A 263 -23.64 -2.69 17.16
N GLN A 264 -22.35 -2.37 17.37
CA GLN A 264 -21.63 -1.40 16.53
C GLN A 264 -21.01 -1.99 15.26
N LEU A 265 -21.17 -3.30 15.06
CA LEU A 265 -20.85 -4.02 13.82
C LEU A 265 -22.09 -4.27 12.95
N GLN A 266 -23.29 -3.93 13.43
CA GLN A 266 -24.53 -4.04 12.64
C GLN A 266 -24.47 -3.23 11.34
N PRO A 267 -24.06 -1.95 11.29
CA PRO A 267 -24.13 -1.17 10.05
C PRO A 267 -23.38 -1.75 8.84
N PRO A 268 -22.16 -2.34 8.97
CA PRO A 268 -21.54 -3.06 7.86
C PRO A 268 -22.16 -4.44 7.58
N VAL A 269 -22.76 -5.11 8.57
CA VAL A 269 -23.48 -6.39 8.38
C VAL A 269 -24.80 -6.16 7.64
N ASP A 270 -25.55 -5.13 8.01
CA ASP A 270 -26.81 -4.72 7.38
C ASP A 270 -26.57 -4.33 5.92
N ARG A 271 -25.47 -3.60 5.64
CA ARG A 271 -25.07 -3.22 4.28
C ARG A 271 -24.67 -4.43 3.40
N VAL A 272 -24.26 -5.55 4.01
CA VAL A 272 -24.03 -6.82 3.30
C VAL A 272 -25.33 -7.60 3.14
N GLY A 273 -26.22 -7.56 4.15
CA GLY A 273 -27.56 -8.13 4.11
C GLY A 273 -28.43 -7.53 2.99
N ASP A 274 -28.38 -6.21 2.79
CA ASP A 274 -29.13 -5.50 1.75
C ASP A 274 -28.65 -5.81 0.32
N ASN A 275 -27.47 -6.40 0.16
CA ASN A 275 -26.87 -6.73 -1.15
C ASN A 275 -26.92 -8.24 -1.47
N LEU A 276 -27.58 -9.06 -0.65
CA LEU A 276 -27.84 -10.46 -0.95
C LEU A 276 -29.18 -10.57 -1.68
N PRO A 277 -29.22 -11.09 -2.93
CA PRO A 277 -30.49 -11.44 -3.54
C PRO A 277 -31.11 -12.59 -2.73
N LEU A 278 -32.36 -12.39 -2.30
CA LEU A 278 -33.21 -13.42 -1.70
C LEU A 278 -33.40 -14.61 -2.65
#